data_AF-A0A2V6EHQ6-F1
#
_entry.id   AF-A0A2V6EHQ6-F1
#
_cell.length_a   1.000
_cell.length_b   1.000
_cell.length_c   1.000
_cell.angle_alpha   90.00
_cell.angle_beta   90.00
_cell.angle_gamma   90.00
#
_symmetry.space_group_name_H-M   'P 1'
#
loop_
_entity.id
_entity.type
_entity.pdbx_description
1 polymer ?
#
loop_
_entity_poly.entity_id
_entity_poly.type
_entity_poly.pdbx_seq_one_letter_code
_entity_poly.pdbx_strand_id
1 'polypeptide(L)'
;WATTFVWGQNDDTHEGKTQSFLLESNFQHQRDTFYTRLERVEKSGHELVLEGADLAKIFPIYAASFGYVHDFTHGNGVDVGLGAQFTIDHRPDELDRYYGDEVGYGLEVFLRIRPSLHRHHEMVDAMK
;
A
#
# COMPACT_ATOMS: atom_id res chain seq x y z
N TRP A 1 1.10 5.95 -16.09
CA TRP A 1 2.00 5.86 -14.93
C TRP A 1 1.58 6.94 -13.94
N ALA A 2 1.47 6.60 -12.66
CA ALA A 2 1.23 7.56 -11.59
C ALA A 2 2.11 7.19 -10.38
N THR A 3 2.62 8.20 -9.67
CA THR A 3 3.36 8.02 -8.42
C THR A 3 2.83 9.00 -7.40
N THR A 4 2.60 8.52 -6.19
CA THR A 4 2.08 9.29 -5.07
C THR A 4 3.01 9.19 -3.88
N PHE A 5 3.29 10.32 -3.23
CA PHE A 5 3.97 10.38 -1.94
C PHE A 5 3.03 11.00 -0.91
N VAL A 6 2.86 10.35 0.23
CA VAL A 6 2.03 10.81 1.34
C VAL A 6 2.86 10.85 2.61
N TRP A 7 2.69 11.92 3.38
CA TRP A 7 3.24 12.08 4.72
C TRP A 7 2.11 12.46 5.68
N GLY A 8 2.07 11.82 6.84
CA GLY A 8 1.15 12.13 7.92
C GLY A 8 1.86 12.13 9.26
N GLN A 9 1.41 12.97 10.18
CA GLN A 9 1.94 13.07 11.54
C GLN A 9 0.77 13.03 12.53
N ASN A 10 0.90 12.22 13.57
CA ASN A 10 0.06 12.28 14.75
C ASN A 10 0.80 13.02 15.87
N ASP A 11 0.03 13.74 16.70
CA ASP A 11 0.52 14.43 17.90
C ASP A 11 -0.41 14.02 19.05
N ASP A 12 -0.06 12.94 19.75
CA ASP A 12 -0.83 12.46 20.89
C ASP A 12 -0.28 13.03 22.19
N THR A 13 -1.19 13.49 23.05
CA THR A 13 -0.90 14.19 24.31
C THR A 13 -0.13 13.32 25.32
N HIS A 14 -0.15 11.99 25.17
CA HIS A 14 0.51 11.07 26.10
C HIS A 14 1.66 10.25 25.48
N GLU A 15 1.78 10.24 24.14
CA GLU A 15 2.71 9.35 23.42
C GLU A 15 3.71 10.09 22.53
N GLY A 16 3.54 11.42 22.38
CA GLY A 16 4.39 12.26 21.55
C GLY A 16 4.00 12.24 20.08
N LYS A 17 4.97 12.57 19.22
CA LYS A 17 4.76 12.76 17.78
C LYS A 17 5.19 11.52 17.00
N THR A 18 4.27 10.87 16.29
CA THR A 18 4.58 9.75 15.38
C THR A 18 4.42 10.18 13.92
N GLN A 19 5.25 9.63 13.03
CA GLN A 19 5.22 9.91 11.60
C GLN A 19 4.78 8.69 10.79
N SER A 20 4.16 8.95 9.65
CA SER A 20 3.87 7.97 8.62
C SER A 20 4.28 8.49 7.24
N PHE A 21 4.87 7.62 6.44
CA PHE A 21 5.28 7.89 5.07
C PHE A 21 4.80 6.75 4.17
N LEU A 22 4.22 7.11 3.03
CA LEU A 22 3.82 6.18 1.97
C LEU A 22 4.37 6.67 0.64
N LEU A 23 5.03 5.78 -0.10
CA LEU A 23 5.36 5.97 -1.51
C LEU A 23 4.66 4.87 -2.31
N GLU A 24 3.75 5.27 -3.20
CA GLU A 24 3.04 4.36 -4.09
C GLU A 24 3.39 4.69 -5.55
N SER A 25 3.64 3.66 -6.36
CA SER A 25 3.77 3.80 -7.81
C SER A 25 2.88 2.81 -8.52
N ASN A 26 2.20 3.28 -9.57
CA ASN A 26 1.24 2.52 -10.34
C ASN A 26 1.52 2.67 -11.84
N PHE A 27 1.68 1.53 -12.50
CA PHE A 27 1.86 1.44 -13.94
C PHE A 27 0.75 0.59 -14.54
N GLN A 28 -0.17 1.24 -15.23
CA GLN A 28 -1.19 0.58 -16.03
C GLN A 28 -0.82 0.58 -17.51
N HIS A 29 -0.89 -0.60 -18.13
CA HIS A 29 -0.71 -0.81 -19.56
C HIS A 29 -1.80 -1.74 -20.08
N GLN A 30 -2.73 -1.23 -20.89
CA GLN A 30 -3.88 -1.99 -21.39
C GLN A 30 -4.67 -2.62 -20.22
N ARG A 31 -4.74 -3.96 -20.20
CA ARG A 31 -5.43 -4.78 -19.22
C ARG A 31 -4.60 -5.05 -17.96
N ASP A 32 -3.31 -4.76 -18.03
CA ASP A 32 -2.36 -5.10 -16.98
C ASP A 32 -2.07 -3.88 -16.12
N THR A 33 -2.09 -4.06 -14.81
CA THR A 33 -1.74 -3.03 -13.83
C THR A 33 -0.73 -3.59 -12.85
N PHE A 34 0.41 -2.92 -12.73
CA PHE A 34 1.44 -3.21 -11.74
C PHE A 34 1.48 -2.05 -10.75
N TYR A 35 1.61 -2.36 -9.46
CA TYR A 35 1.81 -1.34 -8.45
C TYR A 35 2.75 -1.79 -7.35
N THR A 36 3.40 -0.81 -6.74
CA THR A 36 4.31 -1.01 -5.62
C THR A 36 4.02 0.01 -4.53
N ARG A 37 4.08 -0.41 -3.27
CA ARG A 37 3.90 0.47 -2.10
C ARG A 37 5.03 0.25 -1.12
N LEU A 38 5.61 1.34 -0.66
CA LEU A 38 6.58 1.36 0.43
C LEU A 38 6.00 2.21 1.56
N GLU A 39 5.88 1.63 2.74
CA GLU A 39 5.29 2.25 3.90
C GLU A 39 6.28 2.24 5.07
N ARG A 40 6.35 3.36 5.78
CA ARG A 40 7.03 3.48 7.06
C ARG A 40 6.07 4.16 8.02
N VAL A 41 5.69 3.47 9.08
CA VAL A 41 4.79 4.00 10.10
C VAL A 41 5.46 3.87 11.46
N GLU A 42 5.46 4.95 12.22
CA GLU A 42 5.92 4.97 13.59
C GLU A 42 4.74 4.68 14.53
N LYS A 43 4.87 3.66 15.38
CA LYS A 43 3.88 3.29 16.38
C LYS A 43 4.47 3.40 17.78
N SER A 44 3.69 3.84 18.76
CA SER A 44 4.13 3.88 20.16
C SER A 44 4.04 2.49 20.81
N GLY A 45 4.78 2.28 21.89
CA GLY A 45 4.64 1.08 22.73
C GLY A 45 3.25 0.94 23.36
N HIS A 46 2.54 2.06 23.56
CA HIS A 46 1.16 2.07 24.06
C HIS A 46 0.18 1.54 23.01
N GLU A 47 0.34 1.94 21.74
CA GLU A 47 -0.45 1.42 20.61
C GLU A 47 -0.19 -0.08 20.34
N LEU A 48 0.99 -0.56 20.72
CA LEU A 48 1.40 -1.97 20.61
C LEU A 48 1.09 -2.81 21.87
N VAL A 49 0.43 -2.23 22.88
CA VAL A 49 0.06 -2.88 24.16
C VAL A 49 1.28 -3.49 24.86
N LEU A 50 2.42 -2.80 24.81
CA LEU A 50 3.65 -3.22 25.48
C LEU A 50 3.64 -2.75 26.94
N GLU A 51 4.16 -3.57 27.86
CA GLU A 51 4.29 -3.24 29.28
C GLU A 51 5.73 -2.82 29.65
N GLY A 52 5.87 -1.97 30.68
CA GLY A 52 7.18 -1.66 31.28
C GLY A 52 7.99 -0.59 30.55
N ALA A 53 9.30 -0.81 30.37
CA ALA A 53 10.24 0.22 29.89
C ALA A 53 10.06 0.62 28.42
N ASP A 54 9.32 -0.15 27.63
CA ASP A 54 9.10 0.07 26.20
C ASP A 54 7.82 0.87 25.90
N LEU A 55 7.03 1.22 26.92
CA LEU A 55 5.74 1.91 26.77
C LEU A 55 5.86 3.29 26.09
N ALA A 56 6.97 3.99 26.35
CA ALA A 56 7.24 5.33 25.81
C ALA A 56 8.11 5.31 24.54
N LYS A 57 8.46 4.12 24.02
CA LYS A 57 9.27 4.01 22.80
C LYS A 57 8.40 4.11 21.56
N ILE A 58 8.99 4.62 20.49
CA ILE A 58 8.41 4.68 19.15
C ILE A 58 9.14 3.64 18.28
N PHE A 59 8.37 2.74 17.70
CA PHE A 59 8.86 1.67 16.84
C PHE A 59 8.52 1.96 15.38
N PRO A 60 9.52 2.11 14.49
CA PRO A 60 9.26 2.22 13.07
C PRO A 60 8.97 0.83 12.47
N ILE A 61 7.77 0.67 11.91
CA ILE A 61 7.35 -0.50 11.16
C ILE A 61 7.42 -0.17 9.67
N TYR A 62 7.99 -1.08 8.90
CA TYR A 62 8.17 -0.94 7.47
C TYR A 62 7.36 -2.01 6.75
N ALA A 63 6.71 -1.65 5.65
CA ALA A 63 6.05 -2.59 4.77
C ALA A 63 6.40 -2.31 3.31
N ALA A 64 6.66 -3.37 2.55
CA ALA A 64 6.88 -3.31 1.12
C ALA A 64 5.89 -4.23 0.43
N SER A 65 5.06 -3.68 -0.45
CA SER A 65 4.05 -4.43 -1.20
C SER A 65 4.28 -4.33 -2.70
N PHE A 66 4.09 -5.45 -3.39
CA PHE A 66 4.05 -5.53 -4.86
C PHE A 66 2.74 -6.19 -5.27
N GLY A 67 2.03 -5.57 -6.21
CA GLY A 67 0.76 -6.09 -6.69
C GLY A 67 0.63 -6.05 -8.21
N TYR A 68 -0.18 -6.98 -8.71
CA TYR A 68 -0.49 -7.12 -10.12
C TYR A 68 -1.99 -7.37 -10.28
N VAL A 69 -2.59 -6.77 -11.31
CA VAL A 69 -3.98 -6.98 -11.69
C VAL A 69 -4.10 -7.16 -13.18
N HIS A 70 -4.87 -8.17 -13.59
CA HIS A 70 -5.25 -8.41 -14.98
C HIS A 70 -6.75 -8.20 -15.18
N ASP A 71 -7.14 -7.27 -16.05
CA ASP A 71 -8.53 -6.99 -16.41
C ASP A 71 -9.02 -7.90 -17.56
N PHE A 72 -9.99 -8.76 -17.28
CA PHE A 72 -10.66 -9.63 -18.26
C PHE A 72 -11.59 -8.85 -19.18
N THR A 73 -12.18 -7.75 -18.70
CA THR A 73 -12.94 -6.80 -19.53
C THR A 73 -12.22 -5.45 -19.56
N HIS A 74 -12.17 -4.81 -20.73
CA HIS A 74 -11.52 -3.51 -20.88
C HIS A 74 -12.21 -2.66 -21.96
N GLY A 75 -12.64 -1.45 -21.60
CA GLY A 75 -13.16 -0.46 -22.55
C GLY A 75 -14.66 -0.59 -22.91
N ASN A 76 -15.42 -1.43 -22.20
CA ASN A 76 -16.86 -1.67 -22.45
C ASN A 76 -17.77 -1.06 -21.35
N GLY A 77 -17.31 0.00 -20.69
CA GLY A 77 -18.01 0.69 -19.60
C GLY A 77 -17.64 0.20 -18.20
N VAL A 78 -17.47 -1.12 -18.01
CA VAL A 78 -17.00 -1.72 -16.76
C VAL A 78 -15.83 -2.68 -17.03
N ASP A 79 -14.76 -2.50 -16.26
CA ASP A 79 -13.58 -3.36 -16.25
C ASP A 79 -13.63 -4.25 -15.00
N VAL A 80 -13.54 -5.57 -15.23
CA VAL A 80 -13.47 -6.60 -14.19
C VAL A 80 -12.12 -7.30 -14.30
N GLY A 81 -11.42 -7.42 -13.18
CA GLY A 81 -10.09 -8.03 -13.14
C GLY A 81 -9.85 -8.89 -11.90
N LEU A 82 -8.80 -9.71 -11.98
CA LEU A 82 -8.27 -10.47 -10.86
C LEU A 82 -6.89 -9.94 -10.51
N GLY A 83 -6.66 -9.70 -9.22
CA GLY A 83 -5.40 -9.19 -8.71
C GLY A 83 -4.83 -10.04 -7.60
N ALA A 84 -3.54 -9.90 -7.40
CA ALA A 84 -2.83 -10.44 -6.26
C ALA A 84 -1.81 -9.42 -5.75
N GLN A 85 -1.58 -9.43 -4.44
CA GLN A 85 -0.58 -8.62 -3.77
C GLN A 85 0.25 -9.47 -2.83
N PHE A 86 1.56 -9.25 -2.85
CA PHE A 86 2.47 -9.79 -1.85
C PHE A 86 3.07 -8.65 -1.04
N THR A 87 3.12 -8.83 0.27
CA THR A 87 3.61 -7.83 1.22
C THR A 87 4.65 -8.46 2.14
N ILE A 88 5.74 -7.74 2.39
CA ILE A 88 6.74 -8.07 3.40
C ILE A 88 6.73 -6.94 4.44
N ASP A 89 6.64 -7.32 5.71
CA ASP A 89 6.67 -6.44 6.86
C ASP A 89 7.95 -6.65 7.65
N HIS A 90 8.62 -5.55 7.98
CA HIS A 90 9.81 -5.54 8.82
C HIS A 90 9.58 -4.65 10.04
N ARG A 91 9.94 -5.17 11.20
CA ARG A 91 9.83 -4.53 12.51
C ARG A 91 11.18 -4.56 13.22
N PRO A 92 11.46 -3.63 14.14
CA PRO A 92 12.73 -3.59 14.85
C PRO A 92 12.89 -4.79 15.78
N ASP A 93 14.11 -5.31 15.92
CA ASP A 93 14.49 -6.46 16.76
C ASP A 93 14.05 -6.32 18.23
N GLU A 94 13.87 -5.09 18.70
CA GLU A 94 13.33 -4.77 20.02
C GLU A 94 11.91 -5.33 20.26
N LEU A 95 11.15 -5.55 19.19
CA LEU A 95 9.80 -6.14 19.23
C LEU A 95 9.81 -7.68 19.16
N ASP A 96 10.96 -8.31 18.92
CA ASP A 96 11.05 -9.77 18.74
C ASP A 96 10.62 -10.52 20.00
N ARG A 97 10.87 -9.93 21.18
CA ARG A 97 10.43 -10.48 22.47
C ARG A 97 8.91 -10.66 22.57
N TYR A 98 8.14 -9.84 21.86
CA TYR A 98 6.68 -9.82 21.93
C TYR A 98 6.02 -10.55 20.76
N TYR A 99 6.66 -10.50 19.58
CA TYR A 99 6.04 -10.90 18.32
C TYR A 99 6.88 -11.94 17.53
N GLY A 100 8.00 -12.42 18.07
CA GLY A 100 8.94 -13.36 17.40
C GLY A 100 9.89 -12.66 16.43
N ASP A 101 10.94 -13.31 15.97
CA ASP A 101 11.99 -12.75 15.08
C ASP A 101 11.72 -12.96 13.57
N GLU A 102 10.55 -13.51 13.24
CA GLU A 102 10.20 -13.82 11.85
C GLU A 102 9.79 -12.56 11.08
N VAL A 103 10.38 -12.40 9.89
CA VAL A 103 9.95 -11.41 8.88
C VAL A 103 8.50 -11.72 8.50
N GLY A 104 7.61 -10.76 8.72
CA GLY A 104 6.20 -10.91 8.38
C GLY A 104 6.02 -10.89 6.86
N TYR A 105 5.19 -11.78 6.33
CA TYR A 105 4.79 -11.71 4.93
C TYR A 105 3.34 -12.13 4.74
N GLY A 106 2.70 -11.55 3.73
CA GLY A 106 1.29 -11.77 3.42
C GLY A 106 1.05 -11.91 1.91
N LEU A 107 0.03 -12.68 1.57
CA LEU A 107 -0.49 -12.79 0.21
C LEU A 107 -1.98 -12.47 0.23
N GLU A 108 -2.39 -11.59 -0.67
CA GLU A 108 -3.78 -11.24 -0.92
C GLU A 108 -4.15 -11.59 -2.37
N VAL A 109 -5.35 -12.13 -2.57
CA VAL A 109 -5.96 -12.32 -3.88
C VAL A 109 -7.33 -11.66 -3.87
N PHE A 110 -7.63 -10.83 -4.86
CA PHE A 110 -8.83 -10.00 -4.88
C PHE A 110 -9.42 -9.86 -6.28
N LEU A 111 -10.73 -9.57 -6.33
CA LEU A 111 -11.42 -9.17 -7.56
C LEU A 111 -11.53 -7.65 -7.62
N ARG A 112 -11.27 -7.09 -8.80
CA ARG A 112 -11.40 -5.65 -9.09
C ARG A 112 -12.59 -5.40 -9.99
N ILE A 113 -13.42 -4.42 -9.64
CA ILE A 113 -14.48 -3.89 -10.49
C ILE A 113 -14.33 -2.37 -10.53
N ARG A 114 -14.21 -1.78 -11.72
CA ARG A 114 -14.10 -0.33 -11.91
C ARG A 114 -14.78 0.14 -13.19
N PRO A 115 -15.19 1.41 -13.29
CA PRO A 115 -15.55 1.99 -14.58
C PRO A 115 -14.39 1.89 -15.57
N SER A 116 -14.69 1.56 -16.82
CA SER A 116 -13.69 1.58 -17.89
C SER A 116 -13.14 2.99 -18.06
N LEU A 117 -11.83 3.11 -18.29
CA LEU A 117 -11.23 4.38 -18.69
C LEU A 117 -11.85 4.84 -20.02
N HIS A 118 -12.47 6.02 -20.00
CA HIS A 118 -12.95 6.65 -21.23
C HIS A 118 -11.75 7.00 -22.10
N ARG A 119 -11.58 6.30 -23.22
CA ARG A 119 -10.78 6.80 -24.34
C ARG A 119 -11.59 7.88 -25.03
N HIS A 120 -11.20 9.14 -24.88
CA HIS A 120 -11.64 10.18 -25.79
C HIS A 120 -11.05 9.83 -27.17
N HIS A 121 -11.86 9.21 -28.04
CA HIS A 121 -11.46 8.97 -29.42
C HIS A 121 -11.21 10.34 -30.06
N GLU A 122 -9.99 10.55 -30.59
CA GLU A 122 -9.75 11.63 -31.55
C GLU A 122 -10.70 11.43 -32.73
N MET A 123 -11.79 12.19 -32.74
CA MET A 123 -12.65 12.40 -33.90
C MET A 123 -11.92 13.32 -34.89
N VAL A 124 -10.76 12.90 -35.41
CA VAL A 124 -9.99 13.68 -36.40
C VAL A 124 -9.74 12.92 -37.71
N ASP A 125 -9.87 11.60 -37.75
CA ASP A 125 -9.58 10.82 -38.98
C ASP A 125 -10.83 10.31 -39.75
N ALA A 126 -12.03 10.81 -39.43
CA ALA A 126 -13.24 10.54 -40.22
C ALA A 126 -13.56 11.62 -41.28
N MET A 127 -12.61 12.52 -41.56
CA MET A 127 -12.73 13.55 -42.63
C MET A 127 -11.48 13.62 -43.52
N LYS A 128 -11.00 12.46 -43.98
CA LYS A 128 -10.15 12.33 -45.18
C LYS A 128 -10.67 11.18 -46.03
#